data_AF-A0A6A6DUB6-F1
#
_entry.id   AF-A0A6A6DUB6-F1
#
_cell.length_a   1.000
_cell.length_b   1.000
_cell.length_c   1.000
_cell.angle_alpha   90.00
_cell.angle_beta   90.00
_cell.angle_gamma   90.00
#
_symmetry.space_group_name_H-M   'P 1'
#
loop_
_entity.id
_entity.type
_entity.pdbx_description
1 polymer ?
#
loop_
_entity_poly.entity_id
_entity_poly.type
_entity_poly.pdbx_seq_one_letter_code
_entity_poly.pdbx_strand_id
1 'polypeptide(L)'
;MFTHTCVSAWFERRHDGKGWTGILLLDPPFIPRSKRRSPFENIRKENFRLLCQDYNSLLETPSGFSAGAASQPFLIICSLYQIIASEWVRMSSYVNRELQVIEFNLEIAQRDIAQREEYLVHLAAYRRRISCYLDLVRQQLASIEVFGCKAWAIGRPSDEIKQARKELREDFKHVVGLLEKHSQRINHNLELLLGLRGVYESRESRILGRNMASLALVGVLFLPFGCVAAILGMQGDYSPGAKKFWVYWAISTPVMAVLLLVHVAYGIHREPSVRRT
;
A
#
# COMPACT_ATOMS: atom_id res chain seq x y z
N MET A 1 10.75 4.03 -1.45
CA MET A 1 11.94 3.90 -2.30
C MET A 1 11.64 4.76 -3.51
N PHE A 2 12.08 6.00 -3.56
CA PHE A 2 11.84 6.87 -4.72
C PHE A 2 13.19 7.02 -5.42
N THR A 3 13.32 6.46 -6.61
CA THR A 3 14.45 6.72 -7.51
C THR A 3 14.06 7.92 -8.36
N HIS A 4 14.09 9.11 -7.77
CA HIS A 4 14.12 10.33 -8.58
C HIS A 4 15.56 10.50 -9.05
N THR A 5 15.94 9.78 -10.09
CA THR A 5 17.03 10.21 -10.96
C THR A 5 16.38 11.17 -11.95
N CYS A 6 16.52 12.46 -11.68
CA CYS A 6 16.10 13.49 -12.63
C CYS A 6 17.27 13.74 -13.57
N VAL A 7 16.97 13.83 -14.87
CA VAL A 7 17.93 14.33 -15.85
C VAL A 7 17.36 15.64 -16.37
N SER A 8 18.08 16.72 -16.09
CA SER A 8 17.78 18.03 -16.63
C SER A 8 18.77 18.35 -17.73
N ALA A 9 18.25 18.72 -18.89
CA ALA A 9 19.06 18.88 -20.08
C ALA A 9 18.74 20.22 -20.73
N TRP A 10 19.78 21.02 -20.93
CA TRP A 10 19.71 22.32 -21.62
C TRP A 10 20.62 22.27 -22.82
N PHE A 11 20.12 22.68 -23.97
CA PHE A 11 20.91 22.79 -25.19
C PHE A 11 20.76 24.18 -25.76
N GLU A 12 21.89 24.83 -26.00
CA GLU A 12 21.98 26.13 -26.64
C GLU A 12 22.63 25.98 -28.02
N ARG A 13 22.05 26.65 -29.01
CA ARG A 13 22.57 26.61 -30.38
C ARG A 13 23.84 27.46 -30.45
N ARG A 14 24.91 26.93 -31.05
CA ARG A 14 26.15 27.70 -31.21
C ARG A 14 25.93 28.87 -32.18
N HIS A 15 26.60 29.99 -31.90
CA HIS A 15 26.53 31.22 -32.70
C HIS A 15 27.01 31.04 -34.16
N ASP A 16 27.82 30.02 -34.43
CA ASP A 16 28.28 29.63 -35.78
C ASP A 16 27.21 28.89 -36.60
N GLY A 17 26.06 28.56 -35.99
CA GLY A 17 24.98 27.79 -36.61
C GLY A 17 25.32 26.32 -36.86
N LYS A 18 26.53 25.86 -36.49
CA LYS A 18 27.08 24.52 -36.75
C LYS A 18 27.16 23.70 -35.45
N GLY A 19 26.01 23.51 -34.82
CA GLY A 19 25.83 22.55 -33.74
C GLY A 19 25.26 23.14 -32.45
N TRP A 20 25.37 22.35 -31.38
CA TRP A 20 24.78 22.64 -30.07
C TRP A 20 25.82 22.51 -28.96
N THR A 21 25.68 23.36 -27.96
CA THR A 21 26.36 23.21 -26.67
C THR A 21 25.29 22.82 -25.66
N GLY A 22 25.43 21.64 -25.06
CA GLY A 22 24.48 21.10 -24.11
C GLY A 22 25.07 20.90 -22.73
N ILE A 23 24.28 21.18 -21.69
CA ILE A 23 24.56 20.79 -20.32
C ILE A 23 23.51 19.77 -19.91
N LEU A 24 23.98 18.60 -19.49
CA LEU A 24 23.18 17.53 -18.94
C LEU A 24 23.51 17.38 -17.46
N LEU A 25 22.55 17.68 -16.61
CA LEU A 25 22.62 17.45 -15.17
C LEU A 25 21.87 16.17 -14.85
N LEU A 26 22.61 15.16 -14.39
CA LEU A 26 22.04 13.95 -13.80
C LEU A 26 22.03 14.12 -12.28
N ASP A 27 20.84 14.22 -11.70
CA ASP A 27 20.72 14.25 -10.25
C ASP A 27 21.15 12.90 -9.66
N PRO A 28 21.99 12.91 -8.60
CA PRO A 28 22.32 11.69 -7.90
C PRO A 28 21.06 11.08 -7.28
N PRO A 29 21.01 9.76 -7.15
CA PRO A 29 19.84 9.08 -6.62
C PRO A 29 19.56 9.57 -5.20
N PHE A 30 18.33 10.06 -4.94
CA PHE A 30 17.91 10.56 -3.64
C PHE A 30 18.23 9.55 -2.52
N ILE A 31 19.12 9.92 -1.59
CA ILE A 31 19.47 9.11 -0.42
C ILE A 31 18.58 9.56 0.75
N PRO A 32 17.59 8.76 1.18
CA PRO A 32 16.78 9.13 2.33
C PRO A 32 17.65 9.22 3.59
N ARG A 33 17.53 10.31 4.36
CA ARG A 33 18.26 10.54 5.62
C ARG A 33 17.91 9.58 6.77
N SER A 34 17.07 8.56 6.55
CA SER A 34 16.68 7.66 7.64
C SER A 34 17.83 6.71 8.00
N LYS A 35 18.05 6.50 9.30
CA LYS A 35 19.12 5.63 9.84
C LYS A 35 18.98 4.14 9.45
N ARG A 36 17.86 3.73 8.83
CA ARG A 36 17.70 2.38 8.31
C ARG A 36 18.24 2.33 6.89
N ARG A 37 19.48 1.84 6.73
CA ARG A 37 20.02 1.40 5.43
C ARG A 37 18.98 0.51 4.77
N SER A 38 18.44 1.00 3.66
CA SER A 38 17.61 0.17 2.80
C SER A 38 18.50 -0.95 2.25
N PRO A 39 18.07 -2.23 2.24
CA PRO A 39 18.80 -3.31 1.57
C PRO A 39 19.15 -2.97 0.10
N PHE A 40 18.40 -2.02 -0.48
CA PHE A 40 18.53 -1.56 -1.85
C PHE A 40 19.40 -0.30 -2.02
N GLU A 41 20.06 0.21 -0.96
CA GLU A 41 20.91 1.41 -1.07
C GLU A 41 22.19 1.15 -1.88
N ASN A 42 22.84 0.01 -1.67
CA ASN A 42 24.02 -0.39 -2.42
C ASN A 42 23.68 -0.66 -3.89
N ILE A 43 22.55 -1.35 -4.14
CA ILE A 43 22.03 -1.61 -5.49
C ILE A 43 21.76 -0.28 -6.22
N ARG A 44 21.25 0.73 -5.52
CA ARG A 44 20.95 2.05 -6.12
C ARG A 44 22.21 2.81 -6.54
N LYS A 45 23.24 2.83 -5.69
CA LYS A 45 24.52 3.48 -6.01
C LYS A 45 25.22 2.77 -7.15
N GLU A 46 25.13 1.44 -7.19
CA GLU A 46 25.71 0.64 -8.26
C GLU A 46 24.98 0.88 -9.59
N ASN A 47 23.65 0.80 -9.61
CA ASN A 47 22.88 1.06 -10.83
C ASN A 47 23.09 2.49 -11.36
N PHE A 48 23.21 3.49 -10.49
CA PHE A 48 23.51 4.86 -10.92
C PHE A 48 24.92 4.98 -11.51
N ARG A 49 25.92 4.31 -10.90
CA ARG A 49 27.28 4.25 -11.47
C ARG A 49 27.29 3.57 -12.84
N LEU A 50 26.59 2.45 -12.98
CA LEU A 50 26.45 1.74 -14.25
C LEU A 50 25.78 2.62 -15.30
N LEU A 51 24.70 3.32 -14.94
CA LEU A 51 24.03 4.27 -15.83
C LEU A 51 24.96 5.40 -16.29
N CYS A 52 25.78 5.97 -15.40
CA CYS A 52 26.78 6.97 -15.77
C CYS A 52 27.89 6.37 -16.67
N GLN A 53 28.33 5.13 -16.42
CA GLN A 53 29.33 4.45 -17.24
C GLN A 53 28.80 4.12 -18.64
N ASP A 54 27.60 3.56 -18.73
CA ASP A 54 26.93 3.23 -20.00
C ASP A 54 26.73 4.51 -20.82
N TYR A 55 26.29 5.60 -20.18
CA TYR A 55 26.11 6.88 -20.86
C TYR A 55 27.44 7.51 -21.33
N ASN A 56 28.49 7.48 -20.50
CA ASN A 56 29.80 7.96 -20.90
C ASN A 56 30.37 7.14 -22.07
N SER A 57 30.17 5.82 -22.05
CA SER A 57 30.61 4.94 -23.14
C SER A 57 29.93 5.26 -24.47
N LEU A 58 28.65 5.65 -24.44
CA LEU A 58 27.87 6.10 -25.61
C LEU A 58 28.32 7.47 -26.13
N LEU A 59 28.80 8.35 -25.25
CA LEU A 59 29.33 9.67 -25.65
C LEU A 59 30.75 9.57 -26.23
N GLU A 60 31.56 8.62 -25.77
CA GLU A 60 32.96 8.44 -26.20
C GLU A 60 33.11 7.64 -27.50
N THR A 61 32.08 6.90 -27.94
CA THR A 61 32.14 6.13 -29.20
C THR A 61 31.91 7.03 -30.43
N PRO A 62 32.91 7.28 -31.31
CA PRO A 62 32.80 8.30 -32.36
C PRO A 62 32.02 7.88 -33.60
N SER A 63 31.63 6.61 -33.75
CA SER A 63 31.38 5.98 -35.06
C SER A 63 29.94 6.06 -35.61
N GLY A 64 29.08 6.94 -35.11
CA GLY A 64 27.77 7.18 -35.75
C GLY A 64 26.88 8.20 -35.04
N PHE A 65 27.08 8.37 -33.73
CA PHE A 65 26.31 9.30 -32.91
C PHE A 65 26.66 10.77 -33.18
N SER A 66 27.94 11.06 -33.46
CA SER A 66 28.49 12.42 -33.57
C SER A 66 27.99 13.23 -34.77
N ALA A 67 27.68 12.60 -35.91
CA ALA A 67 27.23 13.32 -37.11
C ALA A 67 25.74 13.74 -37.05
N GLY A 68 24.87 12.86 -36.54
CA GLY A 68 23.43 13.13 -36.36
C GLY A 68 23.13 13.96 -35.11
N ALA A 69 23.81 13.70 -33.99
CA ALA A 69 23.61 14.40 -32.72
C ALA A 69 24.06 15.87 -32.77
N ALA A 70 25.09 16.19 -33.56
CA ALA A 70 25.49 17.58 -33.80
C ALA A 70 24.37 18.41 -34.47
N SER A 71 23.49 17.76 -35.23
CA SER A 71 22.36 18.40 -35.90
C SER A 71 21.08 18.38 -35.04
N GLN A 72 20.91 17.35 -34.19
CA GLN A 72 19.66 17.06 -33.48
C GLN A 72 19.90 16.54 -32.04
N PRO A 73 19.85 17.43 -31.02
CA PRO A 73 20.06 17.07 -29.61
C PRO A 73 19.07 16.05 -29.04
N PHE A 74 17.91 15.93 -29.68
CA PHE A 74 16.87 14.99 -29.27
C PHE A 74 17.34 13.53 -29.33
N LEU A 75 18.21 13.15 -30.27
CA LEU A 75 18.74 11.79 -30.35
C LEU A 75 19.59 11.43 -29.11
N ILE A 76 20.28 12.42 -28.53
CA ILE A 76 21.03 12.25 -27.28
C ILE A 76 20.09 12.00 -26.09
N ILE A 77 18.93 12.66 -26.10
CA ILE A 77 17.93 12.46 -25.07
C ILE A 77 17.17 11.14 -25.26
N CYS A 78 16.95 10.71 -26.50
CA CYS A 78 16.33 9.42 -26.80
C CYS A 78 17.12 8.26 -26.18
N SER A 79 18.44 8.24 -26.31
CA SER A 79 19.26 7.18 -25.72
C SER A 79 19.17 7.18 -24.18
N LEU A 80 19.13 8.35 -23.55
CA LEU A 80 18.89 8.46 -22.11
C LEU A 80 17.54 7.89 -21.70
N TYR A 81 16.47 8.21 -22.43
CA TYR A 81 15.15 7.67 -22.15
C TYR A 81 15.08 6.15 -22.36
N GLN A 82 15.80 5.58 -23.33
CA GLN A 82 15.89 4.14 -23.53
C GLN A 82 16.57 3.45 -22.34
N ILE A 83 17.67 4.03 -21.82
CA ILE A 83 18.32 3.52 -20.61
C ILE A 83 17.33 3.58 -19.43
N ILE A 84 16.64 4.70 -19.24
CA ILE A 84 15.63 4.85 -18.18
C ILE A 84 14.50 3.83 -18.33
N ALA A 85 14.02 3.58 -19.54
CA ALA A 85 13.00 2.56 -19.81
C ALA A 85 13.51 1.16 -19.43
N SER A 86 14.77 0.84 -19.75
CA SER A 86 15.37 -0.45 -19.38
C SER A 86 15.47 -0.65 -17.86
N GLU A 87 15.77 0.41 -17.11
CA GLU A 87 15.80 0.37 -15.64
C GLU A 87 14.40 0.17 -15.04
N TRP A 88 13.36 0.78 -15.63
CA TRP A 88 11.98 0.53 -15.24
C TRP A 88 11.55 -0.92 -15.50
N VAL A 89 11.96 -1.52 -16.62
CA VAL A 89 11.72 -2.93 -16.90
C VAL A 89 12.41 -3.82 -15.87
N ARG A 90 13.68 -3.53 -15.56
CA ARG A 90 14.42 -4.26 -14.52
C ARG A 90 13.73 -4.15 -13.15
N MET A 91 13.31 -2.95 -12.77
CA MET A 91 12.55 -2.69 -11.54
C MET A 91 11.23 -3.49 -11.52
N SER A 92 10.52 -3.54 -12.64
CA SER A 92 9.29 -4.33 -12.80
C SER A 92 9.55 -5.82 -12.58
N SER A 93 10.66 -6.37 -13.06
CA SER A 93 11.06 -7.77 -12.80
C SER A 93 11.33 -8.04 -11.31
N TYR A 94 11.98 -7.11 -10.60
CA TYR A 94 12.18 -7.23 -9.15
C TYR A 94 10.85 -7.22 -8.39
N VAL A 95 9.97 -6.28 -8.71
CA VAL A 95 8.63 -6.20 -8.10
C VAL A 95 7.84 -7.50 -8.36
N ASN A 96 7.90 -8.03 -9.57
CA ASN A 96 7.23 -9.28 -9.90
C ASN A 96 7.74 -10.46 -9.04
N ARG A 97 9.06 -10.57 -8.85
CA ARG A 97 9.66 -11.60 -8.01
C ARG A 97 9.22 -11.47 -6.55
N GLU A 98 9.26 -10.27 -5.99
CA GLU A 98 8.82 -10.01 -4.61
C GLU A 98 7.34 -10.35 -4.43
N LEU A 99 6.50 -10.00 -5.42
CA LEU A 99 5.08 -10.29 -5.37
C LEU A 99 4.80 -11.80 -5.45
N GLN A 100 5.56 -12.55 -6.26
CA GLN A 100 5.50 -14.02 -6.30
C GLN A 100 5.88 -14.64 -4.94
N VAL A 101 6.92 -14.12 -4.28
CA VAL A 101 7.31 -14.60 -2.95
C VAL A 101 6.21 -14.34 -1.93
N ILE A 102 5.61 -13.14 -1.94
CA ILE A 102 4.49 -12.82 -1.05
C ILE A 102 3.32 -13.77 -1.31
N GLU A 103 2.91 -13.96 -2.56
CA GLU A 103 1.80 -14.86 -2.90
C GLU A 103 2.05 -16.31 -2.48
N PHE A 104 3.23 -16.83 -2.76
CA PHE A 104 3.63 -18.17 -2.32
C PHE A 104 3.58 -18.30 -0.78
N ASN A 105 4.09 -17.29 -0.08
CA ASN A 105 4.03 -17.28 1.38
C ASN A 105 2.60 -17.15 1.90
N LEU A 106 1.71 -16.44 1.20
CA LEU A 106 0.28 -16.36 1.55
C LEU A 106 -0.45 -17.69 1.35
N GLU A 107 -0.09 -18.45 0.32
CA GLU A 107 -0.61 -19.81 0.11
C GLU A 107 -0.23 -20.74 1.26
N ILE A 108 1.00 -20.64 1.76
CA ILE A 108 1.52 -21.48 2.84
C ILE A 108 1.07 -20.99 4.23
N ALA A 109 1.08 -19.67 4.47
CA ALA A 109 0.77 -19.04 5.77
C ALA A 109 -0.74 -19.04 6.08
N GLN A 110 -1.49 -20.02 5.59
CA GLN A 110 -2.93 -20.12 5.83
C GLN A 110 -3.31 -20.27 7.32
N ARG A 111 -2.35 -20.44 8.25
CA ARG A 111 -2.64 -20.67 9.67
C ARG A 111 -2.09 -19.63 10.65
N ASP A 112 -1.14 -18.78 10.26
CA ASP A 112 -0.54 -17.79 11.16
C ASP A 112 -1.07 -16.36 10.87
N ILE A 113 -1.81 -15.80 11.83
CA ILE A 113 -2.43 -14.47 11.72
C ILE A 113 -1.36 -13.36 11.74
N ALA A 114 -0.31 -13.51 12.55
CA ALA A 114 0.72 -12.48 12.72
C ALA A 114 1.52 -12.29 11.43
N GLN A 115 1.90 -13.38 10.77
CA GLN A 115 2.59 -13.34 9.47
C GLN A 115 1.73 -12.69 8.38
N ARG A 116 0.41 -12.92 8.37
CA ARG A 116 -0.51 -12.31 7.40
C ARG A 116 -0.64 -10.80 7.58
N GLU A 117 -0.68 -10.31 8.82
CA GLU A 117 -0.70 -8.86 9.10
C GLU A 117 0.59 -8.18 8.63
N GLU A 118 1.74 -8.83 8.77
CA GLU A 118 3.00 -8.36 8.20
C GLU A 118 2.91 -8.25 6.67
N TYR A 119 2.44 -9.29 5.98
CA TYR A 119 2.27 -9.25 4.52
C TYR A 119 1.29 -8.17 4.05
N LEU A 120 0.21 -7.90 4.79
CA LEU A 120 -0.71 -6.79 4.51
C LEU A 120 0.00 -5.43 4.54
N VAL A 121 0.84 -5.20 5.54
CA VAL A 121 1.64 -3.96 5.65
C VAL A 121 2.61 -3.84 4.47
N HIS A 122 3.27 -4.93 4.10
CA HIS A 122 4.18 -4.96 2.94
C HIS A 122 3.44 -4.68 1.62
N LEU A 123 2.33 -5.35 1.36
CA LEU A 123 1.51 -5.13 0.15
C LEU A 123 0.97 -3.70 0.09
N ALA A 124 0.50 -3.14 1.21
CA ALA A 124 0.05 -1.75 1.26
C ALA A 124 1.20 -0.76 0.95
N ALA A 125 2.41 -1.04 1.42
CA ALA A 125 3.59 -0.25 1.10
C ALA A 125 3.97 -0.38 -0.38
N TYR A 126 3.89 -1.58 -0.97
CA TYR A 126 4.13 -1.78 -2.40
C TYR A 126 3.08 -1.08 -3.27
N ARG A 127 1.79 -1.15 -2.92
CA ARG A 127 0.72 -0.43 -3.61
C ARG A 127 1.03 1.07 -3.73
N ARG A 128 1.36 1.71 -2.60
CA ARG A 128 1.69 3.15 -2.57
C ARG A 128 2.89 3.49 -3.47
N ARG A 129 3.90 2.61 -3.50
CA ARG A 129 5.11 2.81 -4.32
C ARG A 129 4.79 2.68 -5.81
N ILE A 130 4.08 1.62 -6.21
CA ILE A 130 3.73 1.40 -7.62
C ILE A 130 2.84 2.53 -8.14
N SER A 131 1.88 3.02 -7.34
CA SER A 131 1.08 4.18 -7.73
C SER A 131 1.95 5.40 -8.04
N CYS A 132 2.92 5.72 -7.19
CA CYS A 132 3.84 6.83 -7.50
C CYS A 132 4.70 6.56 -8.74
N TYR A 133 5.22 5.35 -8.92
CA TYR A 133 5.99 5.01 -10.11
C TYR A 133 5.15 5.13 -11.38
N LEU A 134 3.88 4.71 -11.35
CA LEU A 134 2.94 4.89 -12.45
C LEU A 134 2.79 6.36 -12.81
N ASP A 135 2.64 7.24 -11.82
CA ASP A 135 2.53 8.68 -12.07
C ASP A 135 3.80 9.26 -12.71
N LEU A 136 4.98 8.83 -12.25
CA LEU A 136 6.26 9.26 -12.82
C LEU A 136 6.45 8.79 -14.26
N VAL A 137 6.17 7.52 -14.56
CA VAL A 137 6.28 6.96 -15.92
C VAL A 137 5.24 7.61 -16.84
N ARG A 138 4.03 7.87 -16.36
CA ARG A 138 2.99 8.60 -17.12
C ARG A 138 3.41 10.04 -17.42
N GLN A 139 4.04 10.72 -16.47
CA GLN A 139 4.60 12.06 -16.71
C GLN A 139 5.72 12.03 -17.77
N GLN A 140 6.58 11.02 -17.74
CA GLN A 140 7.64 10.82 -18.75
C GLN A 140 7.04 10.56 -20.14
N LEU A 141 6.02 9.69 -20.22
CA LEU A 141 5.29 9.42 -21.46
C LEU A 141 4.63 10.68 -22.01
N ALA A 142 3.94 11.45 -21.16
CA ALA A 142 3.34 12.73 -21.54
C ALA A 142 4.39 13.73 -22.03
N SER A 143 5.58 13.76 -21.40
CA SER A 143 6.69 14.62 -21.84
C SER A 143 7.18 14.25 -23.25
N ILE A 144 7.33 12.96 -23.55
CA ILE A 144 7.70 12.47 -24.89
C ILE A 144 6.62 12.83 -25.92
N GLU A 145 5.35 12.82 -25.52
CA GLU A 145 4.23 13.21 -26.38
C GLU A 145 4.13 14.73 -26.62
N VAL A 146 4.47 15.56 -25.63
CA VAL A 146 4.35 17.02 -25.75
C VAL A 146 5.63 17.68 -26.28
N PHE A 147 6.80 17.33 -25.73
CA PHE A 147 8.05 18.06 -25.94
C PHE A 147 8.99 17.45 -26.99
N GLY A 148 8.91 16.14 -27.21
CA GLY A 148 9.94 15.36 -27.93
C GLY A 148 10.18 15.66 -29.42
N CYS A 149 9.51 16.64 -30.04
CA CYS A 149 9.86 17.08 -31.40
C CYS A 149 9.79 18.59 -31.59
N LYS A 150 8.84 19.28 -30.93
CA LYS A 150 8.58 20.70 -31.20
C LYS A 150 9.61 21.63 -30.57
N ALA A 151 10.08 21.31 -29.37
CA ALA A 151 10.99 22.19 -28.63
C ALA A 151 12.48 21.99 -29.01
N TRP A 152 12.81 20.92 -29.74
CA TRP A 152 14.19 20.43 -29.92
C TRP A 152 14.58 20.23 -31.39
N ALA A 153 13.66 20.45 -32.35
CA ALA A 153 13.95 20.32 -33.77
C ALA A 153 14.52 21.62 -34.35
N ILE A 154 15.65 21.53 -35.05
CA ILE A 154 16.06 22.54 -36.03
C ILE A 154 15.27 22.26 -37.32
N GLY A 155 14.17 22.97 -37.55
CA GLY A 155 13.40 22.85 -38.79
C GLY A 155 12.49 21.62 -38.85
N ARG A 156 12.33 21.03 -40.04
CA ARG A 156 11.40 19.91 -40.25
C ARG A 156 12.01 18.64 -39.60
N PRO A 157 11.29 17.96 -38.68
CA PRO A 157 11.82 16.78 -38.00
C PRO A 157 12.17 15.69 -39.01
N SER A 158 13.41 15.20 -38.94
CA SER A 158 13.86 14.04 -39.72
C SER A 158 12.96 12.83 -39.45
N ASP A 159 12.81 11.95 -40.44
CA ASP A 159 12.01 10.72 -40.26
C ASP A 159 12.61 9.81 -39.18
N GLU A 160 13.93 9.89 -38.96
CA GLU A 160 14.63 9.22 -37.86
C GLU A 160 14.14 9.67 -36.47
N ILE A 161 13.91 10.98 -36.26
CA ILE A 161 13.36 11.50 -34.99
C ILE A 161 11.94 11.00 -34.77
N LYS A 162 11.12 11.00 -35.84
CA LYS A 162 9.72 10.55 -35.73
C LYS A 162 9.67 9.07 -35.35
N GLN A 163 10.56 8.27 -35.94
CA GLN A 163 10.69 6.85 -35.65
C GLN A 163 11.21 6.61 -34.23
N ALA A 164 12.32 7.24 -33.84
CA ALA A 164 12.88 7.11 -32.49
C ALA A 164 11.87 7.53 -31.40
N ARG A 165 11.11 8.60 -31.63
CA ARG A 165 10.04 9.03 -30.71
C ARG A 165 8.89 8.01 -30.67
N LYS A 166 8.53 7.41 -31.79
CA LYS A 166 7.48 6.39 -31.86
C LYS A 166 7.91 5.16 -31.05
N GLU A 167 9.11 4.66 -31.27
CA GLU A 167 9.68 3.53 -30.51
C GLU A 167 9.70 3.84 -29.02
N LEU A 168 10.21 5.00 -28.64
CA LEU A 168 10.27 5.41 -27.24
C LEU A 168 8.88 5.50 -26.59
N ARG A 169 7.88 6.01 -27.32
CA ARG A 169 6.51 6.05 -26.84
C ARG A 169 5.98 4.64 -26.56
N GLU A 170 6.23 3.71 -27.46
CA GLU A 170 5.76 2.32 -27.30
C GLU A 170 6.49 1.62 -26.14
N ASP A 171 7.79 1.88 -25.94
CA ASP A 171 8.54 1.37 -24.79
C ASP A 171 7.96 1.85 -23.46
N PHE A 172 7.70 3.16 -23.33
CA PHE A 172 7.12 3.72 -22.11
C PHE A 172 5.67 3.28 -21.90
N LYS A 173 4.86 3.12 -22.96
CA LYS A 173 3.54 2.50 -22.86
C LYS A 173 3.62 1.06 -22.36
N HIS A 174 4.61 0.30 -22.82
CA HIS A 174 4.83 -1.06 -22.35
C HIS A 174 5.15 -1.08 -20.85
N VAL A 175 6.04 -0.20 -20.39
CA VAL A 175 6.38 -0.04 -18.96
C VAL A 175 5.14 0.32 -18.13
N VAL A 176 4.32 1.28 -18.60
CA VAL A 176 3.04 1.61 -17.93
C VAL A 176 2.15 0.37 -17.81
N GLY A 177 1.98 -0.39 -18.89
CA GLY A 177 1.18 -1.61 -18.88
C GLY A 177 1.71 -2.67 -17.90
N LEU A 178 3.02 -2.81 -17.74
CA LEU A 178 3.62 -3.69 -16.73
C LEU A 178 3.31 -3.24 -15.31
N LEU A 179 3.48 -1.95 -15.01
CA LEU A 179 3.22 -1.39 -13.68
C LEU A 179 1.72 -1.42 -13.32
N GLU A 180 0.83 -1.22 -14.30
CA GLU A 180 -0.62 -1.34 -14.11
C GLU A 180 -1.02 -2.79 -13.76
N LYS A 181 -0.46 -3.79 -14.46
CA LYS A 181 -0.65 -5.20 -14.12
C LYS A 181 -0.21 -5.51 -12.69
N HIS A 182 0.96 -5.00 -12.27
CA HIS A 182 1.43 -5.17 -10.89
C HIS A 182 0.50 -4.50 -9.88
N SER A 183 0.01 -3.29 -10.18
CA SER A 183 -0.95 -2.57 -9.34
C SER A 183 -2.24 -3.36 -9.16
N GLN A 184 -2.81 -3.88 -10.25
CA GLN A 184 -4.01 -4.72 -10.23
C GLN A 184 -3.82 -5.97 -9.38
N ARG A 185 -2.70 -6.68 -9.57
CA ARG A 185 -2.37 -7.90 -8.82
C ARG A 185 -2.21 -7.62 -7.32
N ILE A 186 -1.57 -6.52 -6.94
CA ILE A 186 -1.46 -6.11 -5.53
C ILE A 186 -2.82 -5.77 -4.93
N ASN A 187 -3.68 -5.04 -5.65
CA ASN A 187 -5.01 -4.69 -5.15
C ASN A 187 -5.87 -5.94 -4.93
N HIS A 188 -5.82 -6.89 -5.87
CA HIS A 188 -6.50 -8.16 -5.73
C HIS A 188 -6.03 -8.93 -4.49
N ASN A 189 -4.72 -9.05 -4.28
CA ASN A 189 -4.16 -9.73 -3.10
C ASN A 189 -4.54 -9.02 -1.79
N LEU A 190 -4.55 -7.69 -1.76
CA LEU A 190 -5.01 -6.91 -0.60
C LEU A 190 -6.48 -7.17 -0.29
N GLU A 191 -7.34 -7.17 -1.30
CA GLU A 191 -8.77 -7.45 -1.15
C GLU A 191 -9.02 -8.86 -0.61
N LEU A 192 -8.32 -9.86 -1.15
CA LEU A 192 -8.41 -11.24 -0.67
C LEU A 192 -8.00 -11.36 0.81
N LEU A 193 -6.87 -10.74 1.19
CA LEU A 193 -6.39 -10.82 2.57
C LEU A 193 -7.28 -10.06 3.57
N LEU A 194 -7.79 -8.89 3.19
CA LEU A 194 -8.72 -8.13 4.01
C LEU A 194 -10.06 -8.87 4.15
N GLY A 195 -10.55 -9.46 3.06
CA GLY A 195 -11.75 -10.29 3.07
C GLY A 195 -11.59 -11.51 3.98
N LEU A 196 -10.47 -12.22 3.88
CA LEU A 196 -10.13 -13.31 4.79
C LEU A 196 -10.11 -12.83 6.24
N ARG A 197 -9.41 -11.72 6.55
CA ARG A 197 -9.34 -11.16 7.91
C ARG A 197 -10.73 -10.93 8.50
N GLY A 198 -11.65 -10.31 7.74
CA GLY A 198 -13.02 -10.09 8.19
C GLY A 198 -13.78 -11.39 8.51
N VAL A 199 -13.54 -12.46 7.75
CA VAL A 199 -14.12 -13.79 8.05
C VAL A 199 -13.54 -14.38 9.34
N TYR A 200 -12.24 -14.23 9.60
CA TYR A 200 -11.62 -14.71 10.84
C TYR A 200 -12.17 -13.96 12.06
N GLU A 201 -12.18 -12.64 12.01
CA GLU A 201 -12.71 -11.79 13.09
C GLU A 201 -14.19 -12.11 13.39
N SER A 202 -14.99 -12.34 12.34
CA SER A 202 -16.39 -12.77 12.47
C SER A 202 -16.52 -14.14 13.14
N ARG A 203 -15.65 -15.10 12.81
CA ARG A 203 -15.65 -16.43 13.45
C ARG A 203 -15.25 -16.34 14.91
N GLU A 204 -14.22 -15.57 15.22
CA GLU A 204 -13.74 -15.39 16.59
C GLU A 204 -14.81 -14.72 17.46
N SER A 205 -15.45 -13.66 16.96
CA SER A 205 -16.59 -13.00 17.62
C SER A 205 -17.77 -13.96 17.86
N ARG A 206 -18.07 -14.85 16.90
CA ARG A 206 -19.10 -15.90 17.10
C ARG A 206 -18.73 -16.92 18.16
N ILE A 207 -17.46 -17.34 18.22
CA ILE A 207 -16.98 -18.28 19.25
C ILE A 207 -17.06 -17.62 20.63
N LEU A 208 -16.57 -16.39 20.75
CA LEU A 208 -16.68 -15.59 21.96
C LEU A 208 -18.15 -15.42 22.37
N GLY A 209 -19.03 -15.08 21.43
CA GLY A 209 -20.47 -14.94 21.66
C GLY A 209 -21.12 -16.24 22.14
N ARG A 210 -20.77 -17.39 21.55
CA ARG A 210 -21.28 -18.70 22.00
C ARG A 210 -20.80 -19.05 23.40
N ASN A 211 -19.53 -18.79 23.71
CA ASN A 211 -18.98 -19.04 25.04
C ASN A 211 -19.65 -18.13 26.08
N MET A 212 -19.83 -16.85 25.76
CA MET A 212 -20.56 -15.89 26.59
C MET A 212 -22.02 -16.32 26.80
N ALA A 213 -22.70 -16.77 25.75
CA ALA A 213 -24.08 -17.26 25.84
C ALA A 213 -24.19 -18.51 26.72
N SER A 214 -23.23 -19.44 26.60
CA SER A 214 -23.19 -20.63 27.46
C SER A 214 -22.98 -20.26 28.92
N LEU A 215 -22.06 -19.34 29.23
CA LEU A 215 -21.84 -18.85 30.59
C LEU A 215 -23.07 -18.11 31.14
N ALA A 216 -23.72 -17.27 30.33
CA ALA A 216 -24.93 -16.58 30.72
C ALA A 216 -26.08 -17.56 31.00
N LEU A 217 -26.25 -18.61 30.18
CA LEU A 217 -27.25 -19.64 30.40
C LEU A 217 -27.03 -20.37 31.74
N VAL A 218 -25.78 -20.68 32.07
CA VAL A 218 -25.42 -21.27 33.36
C VAL A 218 -25.81 -20.33 34.52
N GLY A 219 -25.47 -19.04 34.40
CA GLY A 219 -25.85 -18.03 35.42
C GLY A 219 -27.37 -17.88 35.59
N VAL A 220 -28.11 -17.84 34.48
CA VAL A 220 -29.57 -17.74 34.48
C VAL A 220 -30.22 -18.98 35.10
N LEU A 221 -29.65 -20.17 34.93
CA LEU A 221 -30.12 -21.39 35.58
C LEU A 221 -29.82 -21.40 37.08
N PHE A 222 -28.62 -21.01 37.50
CA PHE A 222 -28.24 -21.06 38.92
C PHE A 222 -28.94 -20.00 39.78
N LEU A 223 -29.29 -18.84 39.22
CA LEU A 223 -29.95 -17.75 39.95
C LEU A 223 -31.24 -18.19 40.68
N PRO A 224 -32.24 -18.80 40.01
CA PRO A 224 -33.47 -19.22 40.66
C PRO A 224 -33.24 -20.34 41.67
N PHE A 225 -32.35 -21.32 41.39
CA PHE A 225 -32.02 -22.37 42.34
C PHE A 225 -31.34 -21.82 43.61
N GLY A 226 -30.43 -20.85 43.44
CA GLY A 226 -29.79 -20.15 44.55
C GLY A 226 -30.80 -19.37 45.40
N CYS A 227 -31.79 -18.73 44.76
CA CYS A 227 -32.88 -18.05 45.46
C CYS A 227 -33.72 -19.03 46.30
N VAL A 228 -34.11 -20.18 45.72
CA VAL A 228 -34.86 -21.21 46.45
C VAL A 228 -34.06 -21.78 47.61
N ALA A 229 -32.77 -22.07 47.42
CA ALA A 229 -31.89 -22.55 48.48
C ALA A 229 -31.74 -21.51 49.61
N ALA A 230 -31.62 -20.22 49.28
CA ALA A 230 -31.56 -19.15 50.26
C ALA A 230 -32.86 -19.05 51.08
N ILE A 231 -34.03 -19.17 50.45
CA ILE A 231 -35.34 -19.15 51.13
C ILE A 231 -35.48 -20.34 52.07
N LEU A 232 -35.11 -21.55 51.63
CA LEU A 232 -35.20 -22.76 52.45
C LEU A 232 -34.16 -22.79 53.58
N GLY A 233 -33.03 -22.09 53.42
CA GLY A 233 -31.99 -21.96 54.43
C GLY A 233 -32.29 -20.95 55.55
N MET A 234 -33.38 -20.19 55.47
CA MET A 234 -33.76 -19.22 56.51
C MET A 234 -34.20 -19.95 57.80
N GLN A 235 -33.51 -19.70 58.91
CA GLN A 235 -33.84 -20.24 60.24
C GLN A 235 -34.44 -19.16 61.17
N GLY A 236 -35.28 -19.57 62.12
CA GLY A 236 -35.89 -18.68 63.13
C GLY A 236 -37.20 -18.02 62.69
N ASP A 237 -37.52 -16.84 63.24
CA ASP A 237 -38.78 -16.09 63.00
C ASP A 237 -39.04 -15.68 61.53
N TYR A 238 -38.04 -15.83 60.65
CA TYR A 238 -38.09 -15.46 59.23
C TYR A 238 -38.29 -16.67 58.31
N SER A 239 -38.45 -17.88 58.85
CA SER A 239 -38.68 -19.08 58.05
C SER A 239 -40.02 -19.03 57.31
N PRO A 240 -40.20 -19.84 56.24
CA PRO A 240 -41.49 -19.99 55.58
C PRO A 240 -42.58 -20.37 56.59
N GLY A 241 -43.66 -19.58 56.65
CA GLY A 241 -44.78 -19.79 57.59
C GLY A 241 -44.63 -19.13 58.96
N ALA A 242 -43.50 -18.49 59.27
CA ALA A 242 -43.31 -17.76 60.52
C ALA A 242 -43.85 -16.32 60.45
N LYS A 243 -44.07 -15.69 61.62
CA LYS A 243 -44.71 -14.35 61.75
C LYS A 243 -44.01 -13.24 60.96
N LYS A 244 -42.69 -13.31 60.75
CA LYS A 244 -41.91 -12.25 60.08
C LYS A 244 -41.53 -12.59 58.63
N PHE A 245 -42.07 -13.66 58.04
CA PHE A 245 -41.78 -14.06 56.66
C PHE A 245 -42.05 -12.96 55.62
N TRP A 246 -43.07 -12.12 55.86
CA TRP A 246 -43.43 -11.02 54.95
C TRP A 246 -42.31 -9.96 54.79
N VAL A 247 -41.41 -9.84 55.77
CA VAL A 247 -40.26 -8.91 55.73
C VAL A 247 -39.31 -9.23 54.56
N TYR A 248 -39.18 -10.51 54.18
CA TYR A 248 -38.38 -10.91 53.03
C TYR A 248 -38.90 -10.30 51.71
N TRP A 249 -40.21 -10.35 51.48
CA TRP A 249 -40.85 -9.77 50.30
C TRP A 249 -40.81 -8.24 50.31
N ALA A 250 -40.98 -7.65 51.50
CA ALA A 250 -40.93 -6.21 51.70
C ALA A 250 -39.55 -5.61 51.40
N ILE A 251 -38.45 -6.36 51.62
CA ILE A 251 -37.08 -5.90 51.32
C ILE A 251 -36.63 -6.31 49.91
N SER A 252 -36.95 -7.52 49.46
CA SER A 252 -36.49 -8.03 48.15
C SER A 252 -37.08 -7.27 46.96
N THR A 253 -38.35 -6.88 47.04
CA THR A 253 -39.06 -6.19 45.96
C THR A 253 -38.48 -4.79 45.68
N PRO A 254 -38.24 -3.91 46.66
CA PRO A 254 -37.60 -2.62 46.42
C PRO A 254 -36.14 -2.78 45.96
N VAL A 255 -35.40 -3.76 46.48
CA VAL A 255 -34.03 -4.03 45.99
C VAL A 255 -34.06 -4.45 44.51
N MET A 256 -34.97 -5.33 44.11
CA MET A 256 -35.20 -5.69 42.70
C MET A 256 -35.59 -4.48 41.84
N ALA A 257 -36.50 -3.64 42.33
CA ALA A 257 -36.93 -2.44 41.63
C ALA A 257 -35.77 -1.45 41.41
N VAL A 258 -34.91 -1.25 42.41
CA VAL A 258 -33.70 -0.42 42.31
C VAL A 258 -32.72 -0.99 41.29
N LEU A 259 -32.45 -2.30 41.33
CA LEU A 259 -31.55 -2.95 40.37
C LEU A 259 -32.07 -2.85 38.92
N LEU A 260 -33.37 -3.04 38.72
CA LEU A 260 -34.01 -2.86 37.41
C LEU A 260 -33.93 -1.40 36.95
N LEU A 261 -34.20 -0.44 37.83
CA LEU A 261 -34.06 0.99 37.55
C LEU A 261 -32.63 1.35 37.12
N VAL A 262 -31.63 0.85 37.85
CA VAL A 262 -30.22 1.05 37.51
C VAL A 262 -29.90 0.42 36.17
N HIS A 263 -30.35 -0.81 35.90
CA HIS A 263 -30.10 -1.50 34.63
C HIS A 263 -30.70 -0.73 33.44
N VAL A 264 -31.95 -0.29 33.57
CA VAL A 264 -32.64 0.50 32.54
C VAL A 264 -31.98 1.86 32.36
N ALA A 265 -31.62 2.55 33.44
CA ALA A 265 -30.90 3.83 33.36
C ALA A 265 -29.54 3.67 32.67
N TYR A 266 -28.79 2.61 32.96
CA TYR A 266 -27.52 2.30 32.29
C TYR A 266 -27.70 1.92 30.81
N GLY A 267 -28.75 1.16 30.48
CA GLY A 267 -29.08 0.79 29.12
C GLY A 267 -29.44 1.99 28.26
N ILE A 268 -30.29 2.88 28.78
CA ILE A 268 -30.67 4.14 28.12
C ILE A 268 -29.46 5.06 27.92
N HIS A 269 -28.53 5.11 28.88
CA HIS A 269 -27.34 5.96 28.77
C HIS A 269 -26.30 5.44 27.76
N ARG A 270 -26.36 4.16 27.36
CA ARG A 270 -25.46 3.57 26.36
C ARG A 270 -25.93 3.70 24.90
N GLU A 271 -27.21 3.98 24.65
CA GLU A 271 -27.75 4.14 23.29
C GLU A 271 -27.54 5.49 22.57
N PRO A 272 -27.06 6.62 23.15
CA PRO A 272 -27.03 7.87 22.40
C PRO A 272 -25.91 7.98 21.33
N SER A 273 -25.01 6.99 21.17
CA SER A 273 -23.88 7.09 20.24
C SER A 273 -23.94 6.21 18.97
N VAL A 274 -24.98 5.41 18.75
CA VAL A 274 -25.02 4.43 17.61
C VAL A 274 -26.02 4.81 16.50
N ARG A 275 -26.78 5.91 16.61
CA ARG A 275 -27.76 6.34 15.58
C ARG A 275 -27.38 7.59 14.76
N ARG A 276 -26.12 7.99 14.71
CA ARG A 276 -25.66 9.01 13.76
C ARG A 276 -24.29 8.66 13.19
N THR A 277 -24.27 7.79 12.19
CA THR A 277 -23.40 7.87 11.00
C THR A 277 -23.86 6.80 10.01
#